data_AF-A0A0G0AL41-F1
#
_entry.id   AF-A0A0G0AL41-F1
#
_cell.length_a   1.000
_cell.length_b   1.000
_cell.length_c   1.000
_cell.angle_alpha   90.00
_cell.angle_beta   90.00
_cell.angle_gamma   90.00
#
_symmetry.space_group_name_H-M   'P 1'
#
loop_
_entity.id
_entity.type
_entity.pdbx_description
1 polymer ?
#
loop_
_entity_poly.entity_id
_entity_poly.type
_entity_poly.pdbx_seq_one_letter_code
_entity_poly.pdbx_strand_id
1 'polypeptide(L)'
;MNNFLNDAFMNSFGSFKPPKNTSKYYWTRHSIGKMMQYGLSAQRVIRVIRSYERMEVGVAKNTVAVMQPLSVKKDKEGKKKWSQEIWVMYQFPNKFKIQN
;
A
#
# COMPACT_ATOMS: atom_id res chain seq x y z
N MET A 1 -21.48 -4.38 17.02
CA MET A 1 -22.01 -3.98 15.69
C MET A 1 -20.89 -3.18 15.01
N ASN A 2 -20.15 -3.64 14.00
CA ASN A 2 -20.54 -4.34 12.77
C ASN A 2 -19.45 -5.35 12.35
N ASN A 3 -19.69 -6.65 12.53
CA ASN A 3 -18.82 -7.71 12.00
C ASN A 3 -19.37 -8.32 10.70
N PHE A 4 -20.67 -8.23 10.44
CA PHE A 4 -21.29 -8.80 9.24
C PHE A 4 -20.75 -8.24 7.92
N LEU A 5 -20.48 -6.94 7.84
CA LEU A 5 -19.96 -6.31 6.61
C LEU A 5 -18.45 -6.58 6.40
N ASN A 6 -17.69 -6.73 7.49
CA ASN A 6 -16.27 -7.08 7.40
C ASN A 6 -16.11 -8.56 7.01
N ASP A 7 -16.96 -9.44 7.54
CA ASP A 7 -16.92 -10.87 7.24
C ASP A 7 -17.39 -11.15 5.81
N ALA A 8 -18.45 -10.48 5.33
CA ALA A 8 -18.90 -10.60 3.94
C ALA A 8 -17.87 -10.08 2.92
N PHE A 9 -17.20 -8.95 3.22
CA PHE A 9 -16.12 -8.44 2.38
C PHE A 9 -14.90 -9.37 2.36
N MET A 10 -14.54 -9.98 3.49
CA MET A 10 -13.41 -10.92 3.56
C MET A 10 -13.72 -12.27 2.93
N ASN A 11 -14.96 -12.75 2.99
CA ASN A 11 -15.38 -14.04 2.43
C ASN A 11 -15.48 -14.05 0.89
N SER A 12 -15.54 -12.89 0.24
CA SER A 12 -15.60 -12.78 -1.24
C SER A 12 -14.23 -12.95 -1.92
N PHE A 13 -13.12 -12.90 -1.19
CA PHE A 13 -11.74 -12.93 -1.72
C PHE A 13 -10.94 -14.16 -1.24
N GLY A 14 -11.57 -15.35 -1.21
CA GLY A 14 -10.90 -16.57 -0.74
C GLY A 14 -10.28 -16.44 0.65
N SER A 15 -9.37 -17.35 1.01
CA SER A 15 -8.72 -17.39 2.33
C SER A 15 -7.62 -16.33 2.53
N PHE A 16 -7.82 -15.10 2.05
CA PHE A 16 -6.87 -14.01 2.25
C PHE A 16 -6.76 -13.63 3.73
N LYS A 17 -5.58 -13.85 4.32
CA LYS A 17 -5.28 -13.44 5.69
C LYS A 17 -4.47 -12.14 5.65
N PRO A 18 -5.03 -10.99 6.06
CA PRO A 18 -4.27 -9.75 6.08
C PRO A 18 -3.08 -9.84 7.03
N PRO A 19 -1.97 -9.15 6.73
CA PRO A 19 -0.80 -9.14 7.61
C PRO A 19 -1.13 -8.45 8.93
N LYS A 20 -0.52 -8.95 10.02
CA LYS A 20 -0.64 -8.35 11.35
C LYS A 20 0.24 -7.11 11.47
N ASN A 21 -0.21 -6.16 12.29
CA ASN A 21 0.58 -4.99 12.65
C ASN A 21 1.82 -5.41 13.45
N THR A 22 2.90 -4.66 13.26
CA THR A 22 4.18 -4.85 13.97
C THR A 22 4.60 -3.51 14.58
N SER A 23 5.68 -3.51 15.38
CA SER A 23 6.27 -2.27 15.90
C SER A 23 6.72 -1.31 14.79
N LYS A 24 7.03 -1.84 13.60
CA LYS A 24 7.56 -1.07 12.47
C LYS A 24 6.50 -0.66 11.44
N TYR A 25 5.46 -1.46 11.27
CA TYR A 25 4.46 -1.25 10.22
C TYR A 25 3.05 -1.43 10.77
N TYR A 26 2.19 -0.45 10.45
CA TYR A 26 0.76 -0.51 10.66
C TYR A 26 0.06 -0.58 9.29
N TRP A 27 -0.72 -1.64 9.06
CA TRP A 27 -1.38 -1.89 7.78
C TRP A 27 -2.67 -1.10 7.69
N THR A 28 -2.71 -0.14 6.77
CA THR A 28 -3.93 0.63 6.51
C THR A 28 -4.92 -0.19 5.70
N ARG A 29 -6.21 0.13 5.82
CA ARG A 29 -7.28 -0.45 5.00
C ARG A 29 -7.01 -0.29 3.51
N HIS A 30 -6.42 0.84 3.11
CA HIS A 30 -6.00 1.10 1.74
C HIS A 30 -4.90 0.12 1.28
N SER A 31 -3.83 -0.04 2.07
CA SER A 31 -2.73 -0.95 1.72
C SER A 31 -3.22 -2.39 1.60
N ILE A 32 -4.14 -2.82 2.46
CA ILE A 32 -4.78 -4.15 2.40
C ILE A 32 -5.67 -4.28 1.15
N GLY A 33 -6.50 -3.27 0.85
CA GLY A 33 -7.32 -3.26 -0.36
C GLY A 33 -6.50 -3.35 -1.65
N LYS A 34 -5.34 -2.69 -1.69
CA LYS A 34 -4.39 -2.80 -2.81
C LYS A 34 -3.74 -4.18 -2.92
N MET A 35 -3.51 -4.88 -1.80
CA MET A 35 -3.07 -6.27 -1.84
C MET A 35 -4.11 -7.17 -2.51
N MET A 36 -5.38 -7.00 -2.16
CA MET A 36 -6.47 -7.77 -2.78
C MET A 36 -6.63 -7.40 -4.27
N GLN A 37 -6.68 -6.10 -4.59
CA GLN A 37 -6.89 -5.61 -5.95
C GLN A 37 -5.81 -6.10 -6.93
N TYR A 38 -4.54 -6.08 -6.50
CA TYR A 38 -3.40 -6.39 -7.36
C TYR A 38 -2.78 -7.76 -7.08
N GLY A 39 -3.37 -8.57 -6.19
CA GLY A 39 -2.82 -9.87 -5.78
C GLY A 39 -1.42 -9.77 -5.15
N LEU A 40 -1.16 -8.70 -4.38
CA LEU A 40 0.18 -8.43 -3.82
C LEU A 40 0.35 -9.09 -2.46
N SER A 41 1.55 -9.61 -2.21
CA SER A 41 1.98 -9.98 -0.86
C SER A 41 2.28 -8.73 -0.02
N ALA A 42 2.18 -8.87 1.30
CA ALA A 42 2.59 -7.84 2.25
C ALA A 42 4.05 -7.38 2.00
N GLN A 43 4.95 -8.31 1.71
CA GLN A 43 6.34 -8.00 1.42
C GLN A 43 6.50 -7.17 0.15
N ARG A 44 5.67 -7.40 -0.88
CA ARG A 44 5.68 -6.57 -2.09
C ARG A 44 5.26 -5.14 -1.78
N VAL A 45 4.24 -4.95 -0.95
CA VAL A 45 3.79 -3.63 -0.49
C VAL A 45 4.89 -2.90 0.29
N ILE A 46 5.59 -3.58 1.22
CA ILE A 46 6.74 -2.99 1.93
C ILE A 46 7.84 -2.59 0.95
N ARG A 47 8.11 -3.39 -0.09
CA ARG A 47 9.12 -3.06 -1.09
C ARG A 47 8.78 -1.78 -1.84
N VAL A 48 7.51 -1.59 -2.22
CA VAL A 48 7.04 -0.35 -2.86
C VAL A 48 7.27 0.85 -1.94
N ILE A 49 6.95 0.71 -0.64
CA ILE A 49 7.18 1.77 0.35
C ILE A 49 8.67 2.13 0.50
N ARG A 50 9.56 1.14 0.48
CA ARG A 50 11.00 1.34 0.71
C ARG A 50 11.77 1.81 -0.53
N SER A 51 11.24 1.58 -1.73
CA SER A 51 11.93 1.83 -3.00
C SER A 51 10.93 2.21 -4.08
N TYR A 52 10.33 3.39 -3.93
CA TYR A 52 9.39 3.95 -4.88
C TYR A 52 10.12 4.73 -5.99
N GLU A 53 9.48 4.83 -7.16
CA GLU A 53 9.92 5.71 -8.25
C GLU A 53 9.21 7.07 -8.17
N ARG A 54 7.96 7.09 -7.67
CA ARG A 54 7.17 8.32 -7.49
C ARG A 54 6.52 8.37 -6.12
N MET A 55 6.37 9.59 -5.61
CA MET A 55 5.69 9.90 -4.35
C MET A 55 4.70 11.03 -4.59
N GLU A 56 3.50 10.90 -4.01
CA GLU A 56 2.41 11.87 -4.07
C GLU A 56 1.88 12.12 -2.65
N VAL A 57 1.75 13.39 -2.27
CA VAL A 57 1.23 13.77 -0.95
C VAL A 57 -0.26 13.47 -0.89
N GLY A 58 -0.70 12.80 0.17
CA GLY A 58 -2.11 12.50 0.35
C GLY A 58 -2.91 13.71 0.84
N VAL A 59 -4.19 13.74 0.50
CA VAL A 59 -5.13 14.76 1.01
C VAL A 59 -5.35 14.60 2.52
N ALA A 60 -5.32 13.36 3.01
CA ALA A 60 -5.45 13.06 4.43
C ALA A 60 -4.16 13.38 5.19
N LYS A 61 -4.29 13.80 6.46
CA LYS A 61 -3.15 14.23 7.27
C LYS A 61 -2.11 13.11 7.41
N ASN A 62 -0.86 13.46 7.18
CA ASN A 62 0.31 12.58 7.28
C ASN A 62 0.24 11.33 6.39
N THR A 63 -0.57 11.33 5.33
CA THR A 63 -0.58 10.22 4.36
C THR A 63 0.25 10.58 3.14
N VAL A 64 0.86 9.54 2.57
CA VAL A 64 1.60 9.65 1.33
C VAL A 64 1.34 8.41 0.48
N ALA A 65 1.10 8.62 -0.80
CA ALA A 65 0.99 7.58 -1.80
C ALA A 65 2.33 7.44 -2.52
N VAL A 66 2.77 6.21 -2.71
CA VAL A 66 4.02 5.89 -3.39
C VAL A 66 3.77 4.85 -4.46
N MET A 67 4.54 4.96 -5.54
CA MET A 67 4.39 4.14 -6.72
C MET A 67 5.69 3.44 -7.09
N GLN A 68 5.57 2.18 -7.48
CA GLN A 68 6.64 1.46 -8.14
C GLN A 68 6.13 0.80 -9.44
N PRO A 69 6.88 0.89 -10.55
CA PRO A 69 6.56 0.13 -11.75
C PRO A 69 6.65 -1.38 -11.47
N LEU A 70 5.73 -2.16 -12.04
CA LEU A 70 5.76 -3.62 -11.90
C LEU A 70 6.98 -4.21 -12.62
N SER A 71 7.25 -3.72 -13.82
CA SER A 71 8.39 -4.10 -14.65
C SER A 71 8.85 -2.89 -15.46
N VAL A 72 10.14 -2.59 -15.37
CA VAL A 72 10.78 -1.51 -16.12
C VAL A 72 11.45 -2.10 -17.34
N LYS A 73 11.09 -1.59 -18.52
CA LYS A 73 11.77 -1.85 -19.80
C LYS A 73 12.51 -0.60 -20.23
N LYS A 74 13.47 -0.76 -21.14
CA LYS A 74 14.09 0.36 -21.84
C LYS A 74 13.56 0.40 -23.27
N ASP A 75 13.29 1.60 -23.77
CA ASP A 75 13.00 1.78 -25.20
C ASP A 75 14.31 1.79 -26.03
N LYS A 76 14.16 2.01 -27.35
CA LYS A 76 15.30 2.07 -28.28
C LYS A 76 16.28 3.20 -27.96
N GLU A 77 15.85 4.22 -27.23
CA GLU A 77 16.63 5.39 -26.82
C GLU A 77 17.22 5.22 -25.40
N GLY A 78 17.01 4.05 -24.77
CA GLY A 78 17.50 3.75 -23.43
C GLY A 78 16.66 4.32 -22.29
N LYS A 79 15.54 4.98 -22.57
CA LYS A 79 14.66 5.57 -21.54
C LYS A 79 13.82 4.50 -20.86
N LYS A 80 13.63 4.65 -19.54
CA LYS A 80 12.77 3.76 -18.76
C LYS A 80 11.31 3.89 -19.23
N LYS A 81 10.65 2.76 -19.46
CA LYS A 81 9.23 2.66 -19.80
C LYS A 81 8.60 1.50 -19.02
N TRP A 82 7.37 1.69 -18.55
CA TRP A 82 6.59 0.65 -17.89
C TRP A 82 5.12 0.73 -18.33
N SER A 83 4.41 -0.38 -18.23
CA SER A 83 2.99 -0.49 -18.60
C SER A 83 2.06 -0.58 -17.40
N GLN A 84 2.59 -0.95 -16.22
CA GLN A 84 1.80 -1.18 -15.02
C GLN A 84 2.48 -0.58 -13.80
N GLU A 85 1.68 0.02 -12.93
CA GLU A 85 2.10 0.71 -11.74
C GLU A 85 1.43 0.09 -10.51
N ILE A 86 2.20 -0.08 -9.43
CA ILE A 86 1.68 -0.47 -8.13
C ILE A 86 1.66 0.77 -7.26
N TRP A 87 0.46 1.21 -6.91
CA TRP A 87 0.22 2.33 -6.00
C TRP A 87 -0.13 1.82 -4.61
N VAL A 88 0.59 2.34 -3.61
CA VAL A 88 0.38 2.04 -2.20
C VAL A 88 0.37 3.33 -1.42
N MET A 89 -0.63 3.53 -0.57
CA MET A 89 -0.64 4.59 0.43
C MET A 89 -0.22 4.07 1.81
N TYR A 90 0.54 4.88 2.54
CA TYR A 90 0.83 4.68 3.95
C TYR A 90 0.72 6.00 4.73
N GLN A 91 0.66 5.90 6.05
CA GLN A 91 0.59 7.04 6.95
C GLN A 91 1.82 7.07 7.86
N PHE A 92 2.37 8.26 8.10
CA PHE A 92 3.40 8.45 9.11
C PHE A 92 2.77 8.44 10.51
N PRO A 93 3.46 7.89 11.53
CA PRO A 93 3.00 8.03 12.90
C PRO A 93 2.90 9.51 13.24
N ASN A 94 1.74 9.92 13.73
CA ASN A 94 1.48 11.29 14.13
C ASN A 94 2.35 11.60 15.36
N LYS A 95 3.52 12.25 15.20
CA LYS A 95 4.36 12.69 16.33
C LYS A 95 3.79 13.92 17.04
N PHE A 96 2.48 13.98 17.28
CA PHE A 96 1.89 14.98 18.15
C PHE A 96 1.56 14.30 19.49
N LYS A 97 2.56 14.28 20.39
CA LYS A 97 2.25 14.28 21.82
C LYS A 97 1.67 15.66 22.10
N ILE A 98 0.37 15.74 22.35
CA ILE A 98 -0.16 16.84 23.15
C ILE A 98 0.42 16.57 24.54
N GLN A 99 1.45 17.33 24.90
CA GLN A 99 1.83 17.46 26.30
C GLN A 99 0.68 18.21 26.95
N ASN A 100 -0.14 17.49 27.72
CA ASN A 100 -0.88 18.08 28.82
C ASN A 100 0.04 18.06 30.04
#